data_AF-A0A842N3Q4-F1
#
_entry.id   AF-A0A842N3Q4-F1
#
_cell.length_a   1.000
_cell.length_b   1.000
_cell.length_c   1.000
_cell.angle_alpha   90.00
_cell.angle_beta   90.00
_cell.angle_gamma   90.00
#
_symmetry.space_group_name_H-M   'P 1'
#
loop_
_entity.id
_entity.type
_entity.pdbx_description
1 polymer ?
#
loop_
_entity_poly.entity_id
_entity_poly.type
_entity_poly.pdbx_seq_one_letter_code
_entity_poly.pdbx_strand_id
1 'polypeptide(L)' 'MRLNTLPRIDLVVTPTPLQPLPNLTKHLKGPRILVKRDDLTGLAFGGNKAR' A
#
# COMPACT_ATOMS: atom_id res chain seq x y z
N MET A 1 -19.98 8.11 -3.18
CA MET A 1 -19.29 9.27 -2.58
C MET A 1 -18.31 9.85 -3.61
N ARG A 2 -18.26 11.18 -3.83
CA ARG A 2 -17.31 11.82 -4.75
C ARG A 2 -16.08 12.29 -3.96
N LEU A 3 -15.05 11.44 -3.84
CA LEU A 3 -13.85 11.72 -3.02
C LEU A 3 -12.89 12.75 -3.64
N ASN A 4 -13.02 12.95 -4.94
CA ASN A 4 -12.25 13.85 -5.79
C ASN A 4 -12.64 15.32 -5.64
N THR A 5 -13.69 15.65 -4.88
CA THR A 5 -14.02 17.04 -4.54
C THR A 5 -13.30 17.53 -3.29
N LEU A 6 -12.70 16.63 -2.50
CA LEU A 6 -11.92 16.98 -1.31
C LEU A 6 -10.50 17.39 -1.72
N PRO A 7 -9.97 18.53 -1.23
CA PRO A 7 -8.60 18.92 -1.52
C PRO A 7 -7.61 17.89 -0.97
N ARG A 8 -6.53 17.64 -1.71
CA ARG A 8 -5.44 16.74 -1.33
C ARG A 8 -4.10 17.43 -1.59
N ILE A 9 -3.13 17.15 -0.73
CA ILE A 9 -1.75 17.60 -0.88
C ILE A 9 -0.91 16.39 -1.28
N ASP A 10 -0.06 16.54 -2.30
CA ASP A 10 0.82 15.48 -2.79
C ASP A 10 2.03 15.31 -1.86
N LEU A 11 1.79 14.72 -0.68
CA LEU A 11 2.82 14.43 0.33
C LEU A 11 3.58 13.13 0.04
N VAL A 12 3.03 12.24 -0.78
CA VAL A 12 3.47 10.86 -0.93
C VAL A 12 3.45 10.37 -2.38
N VAL A 13 4.32 9.42 -2.70
CA VAL A 13 4.32 8.73 -3.99
C VAL A 13 3.21 7.67 -4.02
N THR A 14 2.27 7.81 -4.95
CA THR A 14 1.16 6.87 -5.15
C THR A 14 0.88 6.68 -6.65
N PRO A 15 0.34 5.52 -7.09
CA PRO A 15 -0.07 4.36 -6.30
C PRO A 15 1.13 3.51 -5.81
N THR A 16 1.06 2.99 -4.57
CA THR A 16 2.08 2.05 -4.06
C THR A 16 1.89 0.63 -4.63
N PRO A 17 2.95 -0.17 -4.80
CA PRO A 17 2.86 -1.52 -5.37
C PRO A 17 1.96 -2.47 -4.56
N LEU A 18 1.32 -3.41 -5.28
CA LEU A 18 0.66 -4.58 -4.69
C LEU A 18 1.51 -5.83 -5.02
N GLN A 19 2.01 -6.52 -4.00
CA GLN A 19 2.96 -7.63 -4.17
C GLN A 19 2.36 -8.94 -3.64
N PRO A 20 2.44 -10.05 -4.39
CA PRO A 20 2.08 -11.37 -3.86
C PRO A 20 3.14 -11.86 -2.87
N LEU A 21 2.73 -12.62 -1.85
CA LEU A 21 3.61 -13.28 -0.88
C LEU A 21 3.58 -14.81 -1.07
N PRO A 22 4.15 -15.36 -2.16
CA PRO A 22 4.01 -16.78 -2.51
C PRO A 22 4.61 -17.71 -1.45
N ASN A 23 5.72 -17.33 -0.84
CA ASN A 23 6.35 -18.13 0.22
C ASN A 23 5.47 -18.21 1.48
N LEU A 24 4.80 -17.10 1.85
CA LEU A 24 3.90 -17.07 2.99
C LEU A 24 2.63 -17.88 2.72
N THR A 25 2.04 -17.73 1.53
CA THR A 25 0.91 -18.56 1.09
C THR A 25 1.26 -20.05 1.15
N LYS A 26 2.44 -20.44 0.64
CA LYS A 26 2.92 -21.83 0.69
C LYS A 26 3.11 -22.31 2.12
N HIS A 27 3.73 -21.50 2.97
CA HIS A 27 4.00 -21.84 4.37
C HIS A 27 2.70 -22.08 5.16
N LEU A 28 1.69 -21.23 4.95
CA LEU A 28 0.41 -21.31 5.66
C LEU A 28 -0.57 -22.33 5.04
N LYS A 29 -0.24 -22.95 3.90
CA LYS A 29 -1.15 -23.81 3.11
C LYS A 29 -2.52 -23.14 2.90
N GLY A 30 -2.50 -21.82 2.66
CA GLY A 30 -3.68 -20.96 2.71
C GLY A 30 -3.98 -20.27 1.36
N PRO A 31 -4.84 -19.25 1.37
CA PRO A 31 -5.19 -18.50 0.16
C PRO A 31 -4.02 -17.65 -0.37
N ARG A 32 -4.21 -17.04 -1.54
CA ARG A 32 -3.28 -16.05 -2.09
C ARG A 32 -3.19 -14.84 -1.16
N ILE A 33 -2.01 -14.58 -0.61
CA ILE A 33 -1.74 -13.41 0.23
C ILE A 33 -1.06 -12.34 -0.62
N LEU A 34 -1.52 -11.11 -0.47
CA LEU A 34 -0.92 -9.93 -1.09
C LEU A 34 -0.64 -8.87 -0.03
N VAL A 35 0.33 -8.02 -0.29
CA VAL A 35 0.64 -6.85 0.53
C VAL A 35 0.61 -5.59 -0.33
N LYS A 36 -0.13 -4.57 0.13
CA LYS A 36 -0.12 -3.22 -0.44
C LYS A 36 0.96 -2.42 0.28
N ARG A 37 1.98 -1.98 -0.46
CA ARG A 37 3.22 -1.42 0.10
C ARG A 37 3.10 0.05 0.51
N ASP A 38 2.23 0.35 1.46
CA ASP A 38 2.06 1.72 1.98
C ASP A 38 3.29 2.24 2.73
N ASP A 39 4.22 1.37 3.10
CA ASP A 39 5.57 1.70 3.56
C ASP A 39 6.46 2.30 2.44
N LEU A 40 6.07 2.20 1.16
CA LEU A 40 6.85 2.73 0.03
C LEU A 40 6.29 4.07 -0.50
N THR A 41 5.77 4.92 0.38
CA THR A 41 5.23 6.25 0.02
C THR A 41 6.28 7.37 -0.04
N GLY A 42 7.53 7.11 0.35
CA GLY A 42 8.69 7.98 0.11
C GLY A 42 8.99 9.05 1.17
N LEU A 43 7.98 9.70 1.75
CA LEU A 43 8.17 10.77 2.72
C LEU A 43 8.65 10.24 4.08
N ALA A 44 9.91 10.49 4.45
CA ALA A 44 10.49 10.09 5.74
C ALA A 44 10.19 8.61 6.09
N PHE A 45 10.54 7.70 5.18
CA PHE A 45 10.20 6.25 5.18
C PHE A 45 8.75 5.91 4.87
N GLY A 46 7.89 6.90 4.67
CA GLY A 46 6.53 6.72 4.19
C GLY A 46 5.59 6.16 5.27
N GLY A 47 4.69 5.27 4.85
CA GLY A 47 3.69 4.67 5.70
C GLY A 47 2.30 5.28 5.55
N ASN A 48 1.35 4.67 6.26
CA ASN A 48 -0.06 5.01 6.18
C ASN A 48 -0.43 6.38 6.76
N LYS A 49 0.40 6.95 7.64
CA LYS A 49 0.12 8.26 8.26
C LYS A 49 0.32 9.43 7.30
N ALA A 50 1.11 9.22 6.24
CA ALA A 50 1.37 10.23 5.22
C ALA A 50 0.37 10.17 4.05
N ARG A 51 -0.47 9.12 3.97
CA ARG A 51 -1.52 8.94 2.96
C ARG A 51 -2.83 9.56 3.45
#